data_AF-D7TB61-F1
#
_entry.id   AF-D7TB61-F1
#
_cell.length_a   1.000
_cell.length_b   1.000
_cell.length_c   1.000
_cell.angle_alpha   90.00
_cell.angle_beta   90.00
_cell.angle_gamma   90.00
#
_symmetry.space_group_name_H-M   'P 1'
#
loop_
_entity.id
_entity.type
_entity.pdbx_description
1 polymer ?
#
loop_
_entity_poly.entity_id
_entity_poly.type
_entity_poly.pdbx_seq_one_letter_code
_entity_poly.pdbx_strand_id
1 'polypeptide(L)'
;MQHYEEGYENPREATRRIVCANCHLANKLVDIEVPQAVLPDTVFEAVVRIPYDMQMKQVIANDKRGALNVGVVLILPEGFELAPPDRISPEMKENIYYKVLQTLVTTSIKFNDFVFTSEYN
;
A
#
# COMPACT_ATOMS: atom_id res chain seq x y z
N MET A 1 -5.03 -9.67 2.97
CA MET A 1 -5.69 -8.38 2.65
C MET A 1 -6.91 -8.52 1.74
N GLN A 2 -7.09 -9.66 1.05
CA GLN A 2 -8.21 -9.89 0.12
C GLN A 2 -9.62 -9.90 0.76
N HIS A 3 -9.73 -10.06 2.09
CA HIS A 3 -11.04 -10.21 2.76
C HIS A 3 -11.72 -8.89 3.15
N TYR A 4 -11.05 -7.75 2.98
CA TYR A 4 -11.65 -6.46 3.33
C TYR A 4 -12.82 -6.10 2.39
N GLU A 5 -12.66 -6.36 1.09
CA GLU A 5 -13.59 -5.96 0.02
C GLU A 5 -14.98 -6.59 0.16
N GLU A 6 -15.05 -7.76 0.78
CA GLU A 6 -16.28 -8.54 0.92
C GLU A 6 -17.10 -8.15 2.16
N GLY A 7 -16.50 -7.43 3.12
CA GLY A 7 -17.07 -7.26 4.46
C GLY A 7 -17.19 -5.83 4.97
N TYR A 8 -16.67 -4.84 4.25
CA TYR A 8 -16.62 -3.46 4.73
C TYR A 8 -16.83 -2.46 3.57
N GLU A 9 -17.76 -1.53 3.75
CA GLU A 9 -18.04 -0.46 2.77
C GLU A 9 -16.91 0.59 2.71
N ASN A 10 -16.22 0.82 3.83
CA ASN A 10 -15.16 1.82 3.94
C ASN A 10 -13.95 1.23 4.68
N PRO A 11 -12.71 1.41 4.19
CA PRO A 11 -11.53 0.84 4.83
C PRO A 11 -11.16 1.54 6.14
N ARG A 12 -11.78 2.68 6.44
CA ARG A 12 -11.56 3.51 7.61
C ARG A 12 -12.84 3.65 8.43
N GLU A 13 -12.80 3.17 9.67
CA GLU A 13 -13.87 3.33 10.65
C GLU A 13 -14.01 4.81 11.07
N ALA A 14 -15.15 5.19 11.66
CA ALA A 14 -15.38 6.54 12.17
C ALA A 14 -14.35 6.99 13.24
N THR A 15 -13.77 6.02 13.95
CA THR A 15 -12.67 6.21 14.92
C THR A 15 -11.32 6.50 14.25
N ARG A 16 -11.27 6.48 12.91
CA ARG A 16 -10.07 6.51 12.04
C ARG A 16 -9.23 5.25 12.08
N ARG A 17 -9.68 4.18 12.74
CA ARG A 17 -9.03 2.87 12.70
C ARG A 17 -9.22 2.23 11.33
N ILE A 18 -8.16 1.60 10.82
CA ILE A 18 -8.21 0.85 9.55
C ILE A 18 -8.71 -0.56 9.83
N VAL A 19 -9.69 -1.02 9.06
CA VAL A 19 -10.40 -2.30 9.26
C VAL A 19 -9.50 -3.53 9.16
N CYS A 20 -8.31 -3.41 8.55
CA CYS A 20 -7.28 -4.45 8.59
C CYS A 20 -6.93 -4.88 10.03
N ALA A 21 -7.04 -3.95 11.00
CA ALA A 21 -6.80 -4.21 12.41
C ALA A 21 -7.86 -5.11 13.08
N ASN A 22 -8.99 -5.41 12.42
CA ASN A 22 -9.98 -6.36 12.93
C ASN A 22 -9.52 -7.82 12.80
N CYS A 23 -8.57 -8.10 11.90
CA CYS A 23 -7.98 -9.43 11.71
C CYS A 23 -6.47 -9.45 12.00
N HIS A 24 -5.73 -8.40 11.61
CA HIS A 24 -4.30 -8.25 11.86
C HIS A 24 -4.08 -7.60 13.24
N LEU A 25 -4.11 -8.42 14.29
CA LEU A 25 -4.10 -7.96 15.69
C LEU A 25 -2.73 -7.47 16.17
N ALA A 26 -1.65 -7.92 15.55
CA ALA A 26 -0.30 -7.47 15.88
C ALA A 26 -0.07 -6.05 15.35
N ASN A 27 0.45 -5.17 16.20
CA ASN A 27 0.82 -3.82 15.80
C ASN A 27 2.27 -3.79 15.30
N LYS A 28 2.48 -3.21 14.12
CA LYS A 28 3.78 -2.88 13.56
C LYS A 28 3.72 -1.45 13.02
N LEU A 29 4.84 -0.74 13.17
CA LEU A 29 4.98 0.60 12.62
C LEU A 29 4.96 0.54 11.08
N VAL A 30 4.35 1.55 10.48
CA VAL A 30 4.35 1.82 9.04
C VAL A 30 4.72 3.29 8.90
N ASP A 31 5.54 3.61 7.91
CA ASP A 31 5.96 4.96 7.60
C ASP A 31 5.48 5.35 6.19
N ILE A 32 5.26 6.64 5.97
CA ILE A 32 4.85 7.17 4.67
C ILE A 32 5.59 8.49 4.40
N GLU A 33 6.29 8.53 3.28
CA GLU A 33 6.94 9.73 2.75
C GLU A 33 6.16 10.22 1.53
N VAL A 34 5.77 11.49 1.56
CA VAL A 34 5.13 12.20 0.45
C VAL A 34 5.75 13.59 0.34
N PRO A 35 5.72 14.23 -0.85
CA PRO A 35 6.13 15.61 -0.97
C PRO A 35 5.35 16.52 -0.03
N GLN A 36 6.01 17.56 0.48
CA GLN A 36 5.40 18.54 1.37
C GLN A 36 4.26 19.32 0.68
N ALA A 37 4.34 19.48 -0.64
CA ALA A 37 3.32 20.08 -1.49
C ALA A 37 3.38 19.47 -2.89
N VAL A 38 2.25 19.45 -3.57
CA VAL A 38 2.12 19.00 -4.97
C VAL A 38 1.42 20.08 -5.77
N LEU A 39 1.82 20.25 -7.02
CA LEU A 39 1.13 21.12 -7.95
C LEU A 39 -0.08 20.38 -8.55
N PRO A 40 -1.12 21.10 -9.01
CA PRO A 40 -2.18 20.50 -9.82
C PRO A 40 -1.61 19.80 -11.05
N ASP A 41 -2.30 18.75 -11.47
CA ASP A 41 -1.99 17.95 -12.65
C ASP A 41 -0.53 17.46 -12.68
N THR A 42 -0.01 17.07 -11.51
CA THR A 42 1.39 16.60 -11.36
C THR A 42 1.43 15.22 -10.72
N VAL A 43 2.25 14.34 -11.31
CA VAL A 43 2.53 13.01 -10.77
C VAL A 43 3.62 13.12 -9.70
N PHE A 44 3.40 12.48 -8.55
CA PHE A 44 4.37 12.39 -7.46
C PHE A 44 4.42 10.99 -6.86
N GLU A 45 5.51 10.67 -6.16
CA GLU A 45 5.69 9.41 -5.45
C GLU A 45 5.23 9.51 -3.99
N ALA A 46 4.44 8.54 -3.55
CA ALA A 46 4.18 8.24 -2.15
C ALA A 46 4.91 6.95 -1.78
N VAL A 47 5.89 7.04 -0.88
CA VAL A 47 6.72 5.90 -0.47
C VAL A 47 6.24 5.40 0.88
N VAL A 48 5.70 4.18 0.91
CA VAL A 48 5.23 3.52 2.14
C VAL A 48 6.27 2.50 2.58
N ARG A 49 6.80 2.64 3.80
CA ARG A 49 7.74 1.68 4.38
C ARG A 49 7.10 0.83 5.47
N ILE A 50 7.31 -0.48 5.40
CA ILE A 50 6.85 -1.44 6.41
C ILE A 50 8.08 -2.17 6.98
N PRO A 51 8.71 -1.63 8.04
CA PRO A 51 9.88 -2.25 8.63
C PRO A 51 9.52 -3.59 9.29
N TYR A 52 10.20 -4.65 8.86
CA TYR A 52 10.20 -5.94 9.54
C TYR A 52 11.57 -6.62 9.39
N ASP A 53 11.87 -7.54 10.30
CA ASP A 53 13.07 -8.37 10.19
C ASP A 53 12.84 -9.42 9.10
N MET A 54 13.54 -9.25 7.97
CA MET A 54 13.47 -10.13 6.81
C MET A 54 14.02 -11.54 7.08
N GLN A 55 14.75 -11.74 8.18
CA GLN A 55 15.19 -13.06 8.61
C GLN A 55 14.09 -13.83 9.36
N MET A 56 13.07 -13.13 9.86
CA MET A 56 11.93 -13.77 10.50
C MET A 56 11.06 -14.52 9.49
N LYS A 57 10.55 -15.68 9.91
CA LYS A 57 9.62 -16.51 9.14
C LYS A 57 8.30 -16.63 9.89
N GLN A 58 7.18 -16.51 9.17
CA GLN A 58 5.84 -16.73 9.69
C GLN A 58 5.39 -18.18 9.46
N VAL A 59 4.41 -18.64 10.24
CA VAL A 59 3.68 -19.88 9.94
C VAL A 59 2.77 -19.60 8.74
N ILE A 60 2.93 -20.37 7.67
CA ILE A 60 2.08 -20.29 6.47
C ILE A 60 0.99 -21.38 6.52
N ALA A 61 0.02 -21.32 5.61
CA ALA A 61 -1.20 -22.15 5.62
C ALA A 61 -0.99 -23.69 5.63
N ASN A 62 0.23 -24.17 5.36
CA ASN A 62 0.59 -25.58 5.39
C ASN A 62 1.41 -25.96 6.65
N ASP A 63 1.32 -25.16 7.71
CA ASP A 63 2.05 -25.29 8.99
C ASP A 63 3.58 -25.24 8.90
N LYS A 64 4.14 -24.84 7.75
CA LYS A 64 5.59 -24.61 7.61
C LYS A 64 5.95 -23.17 7.92
N ARG A 65 7.25 -22.93 8.14
CA ARG A 65 7.81 -21.58 8.26
C ARG A 65 8.17 -21.03 6.89
N GLY A 66 7.56 -19.90 6.51
CA GLY A 66 7.75 -19.23 5.22
C GLY A 66 7.99 -17.73 5.36
N ALA A 67 8.22 -17.06 4.23
CA ALA A 67 8.39 -15.62 4.18
C ALA A 67 7.09 -14.88 4.53
N LEU A 68 7.23 -13.64 4.99
CA LEU A 68 6.11 -12.73 5.20
C LEU A 68 5.65 -12.14 3.86
N ASN A 69 4.33 -12.01 3.71
CA ASN A 69 3.74 -11.21 2.64
C ASN A 69 3.24 -9.90 3.25
N VAL A 70 3.43 -8.82 2.53
CA VAL A 70 2.98 -7.48 2.90
C VAL A 70 1.86 -7.02 1.98
N GLY A 71 1.07 -6.05 2.42
CA GLY A 71 0.00 -5.43 1.65
C GLY A 71 -0.42 -4.13 2.31
N VAL A 72 -0.89 -3.17 1.52
CA VAL A 72 -1.22 -1.80 1.97
C VAL A 72 -2.57 -1.39 1.42
N VAL A 73 -3.31 -0.61 2.22
CA VAL A 73 -4.45 0.18 1.75
C VAL A 73 -4.04 1.64 1.85
N LEU A 74 -3.96 2.32 0.71
CA LEU A 74 -3.66 3.74 0.60
C LEU A 74 -4.97 4.50 0.38
N ILE A 75 -5.29 5.42 1.28
CA ILE A 75 -6.48 6.28 1.17
C ILE A 75 -5.98 7.68 0.82
N LEU A 76 -6.23 8.10 -0.41
CA LEU A 76 -5.84 9.42 -0.91
C LEU A 76 -6.95 10.45 -0.64
N PRO A 77 -6.62 11.74 -0.56
CA PRO A 77 -7.63 12.80 -0.53
C PRO A 77 -8.49 12.80 -1.80
N GLU A 78 -9.65 13.46 -1.74
CA GLU A 78 -10.49 13.65 -2.93
C GLU A 78 -9.73 14.42 -4.02
N GLY A 79 -9.93 14.03 -5.29
CA GLY A 79 -9.21 14.57 -6.44
C GLY A 79 -7.85 13.93 -6.69
N PHE A 80 -7.36 13.07 -5.79
CA PHE A 80 -6.15 12.30 -6.00
C PHE A 80 -6.45 10.87 -6.44
N GLU A 81 -5.69 10.38 -7.41
CA GLU A 81 -5.77 9.00 -7.86
C GLU A 81 -4.39 8.42 -8.18
N LEU A 82 -4.33 7.13 -8.51
CA LEU A 82 -3.09 6.53 -9.01
C LEU A 82 -2.79 7.08 -10.39
N ALA A 83 -1.58 7.58 -10.60
CA ALA A 83 -1.16 8.10 -11.89
C ALA A 83 -1.30 7.02 -12.98
N PRO A 84 -1.90 7.34 -14.13
CA PRO A 84 -2.07 6.38 -15.20
C PRO A 84 -0.72 6.03 -15.84
N PRO A 85 -0.54 4.82 -16.39
CA PRO A 85 0.78 4.32 -16.80
C PRO A 85 1.52 5.17 -17.84
N ASP A 86 0.79 5.93 -18.65
CA ASP A 86 1.30 6.83 -19.68
C ASP A 86 1.85 8.15 -19.11
N ARG A 87 1.40 8.57 -17.92
CA ARG A 87 1.87 9.78 -17.23
C ARG A 87 3.08 9.56 -16.33
N ILE A 88 3.41 8.31 -16.04
CA ILE A 88 4.54 7.95 -15.18
C ILE A 88 5.83 8.01 -16.01
N SER A 89 6.81 8.80 -15.55
CA SER A 89 8.11 8.92 -16.20
C SER A 89 8.87 7.58 -16.20
N PRO A 90 9.81 7.34 -17.16
CA PRO A 90 10.62 6.13 -17.17
C PRO A 90 11.39 5.91 -15.86
N GLU A 91 11.91 6.98 -15.25
CA GLU A 91 12.63 6.95 -13.98
C GLU A 91 11.73 6.46 -12.84
N MET A 92 10.50 6.99 -12.72
CA MET A 92 9.55 6.55 -11.70
C MET A 92 9.11 5.09 -11.90
N LYS A 93 9.00 4.62 -13.16
CA LYS A 93 8.65 3.23 -13.45
C LYS A 93 9.65 2.22 -12.91
N GLU A 94 10.94 2.57 -12.82
CA GLU A 94 11.96 1.70 -12.21
C GLU A 94 11.77 1.54 -10.70
N ASN A 95 11.17 2.53 -10.05
CA ASN A 95 10.91 2.55 -8.62
C ASN A 95 9.53 1.98 -8.25
N ILE A 96 8.63 1.80 -9.23
CA ILE A 96 7.29 1.29 -8.98
C ILE A 96 7.34 -0.21 -8.66
N TYR A 97 6.90 -0.52 -7.44
CA TYR A 97 6.71 -1.88 -6.97
C TYR A 97 5.26 -2.03 -6.51
N TYR A 98 4.33 -2.10 -7.46
CA TYR A 98 2.96 -2.56 -7.22
C TYR A 98 2.38 -3.29 -8.44
N LYS A 99 1.37 -4.14 -8.21
CA LYS A 99 0.56 -4.78 -9.23
C LYS A 99 -0.88 -4.38 -8.95
N VAL A 100 -1.47 -3.57 -9.83
CA VAL A 100 -2.87 -3.14 -9.69
C VAL A 100 -3.77 -4.34 -10.01
N LEU A 101 -4.54 -4.79 -9.02
CA LEU A 101 -5.63 -5.72 -9.21
C LEU A 101 -6.88 -5.07 -8.62
N GLN A 102 -7.68 -4.46 -9.51
CA GLN A 102 -8.85 -3.61 -9.16
C GLN A 102 -8.50 -2.41 -8.28
N THR A 103 -9.49 -1.57 -7.96
CA THR A 103 -9.41 -0.28 -7.26
C THR A 103 -8.78 -0.34 -5.86
N LEU A 104 -8.14 -1.45 -5.52
CA LEU A 104 -7.41 -1.75 -4.30
C LEU A 104 -6.05 -2.34 -4.67
N VAL A 105 -4.98 -1.65 -4.29
CA VAL A 105 -3.63 -2.10 -4.60
C VAL A 105 -3.26 -3.24 -3.64
N THR A 106 -3.64 -4.47 -4.00
CA THR A 106 -3.11 -5.65 -3.32
C THR A 106 -1.80 -6.07 -3.99
N THR A 107 -0.69 -5.95 -3.27
CA THR A 107 0.57 -6.50 -3.77
C THR A 107 1.27 -7.39 -2.78
N SER A 108 1.36 -8.68 -3.12
CA SER A 108 2.37 -9.58 -2.56
C SER A 108 3.71 -9.20 -3.17
N ILE A 109 4.44 -8.32 -2.50
CA ILE A 109 5.78 -7.89 -2.90
C ILE A 109 6.77 -8.18 -1.77
N LYS A 110 7.97 -8.60 -2.14
CA LYS A 110 9.10 -8.93 -1.24
C LYS A 110 9.96 -7.70 -0.95
N PHE A 111 9.37 -6.53 -0.71
CA PHE A 111 10.12 -5.30 -0.47
C PHE A 111 9.58 -4.59 0.77
N ASN A 112 10.48 -3.90 1.47
CA ASN A 112 10.15 -3.10 2.64
C ASN A 112 9.46 -1.79 2.27
N ASP A 113 9.62 -1.35 1.02
CA ASP A 113 9.18 -0.05 0.52
C ASP A 113 8.23 -0.27 -0.67
N PHE A 114 7.08 0.41 -0.64
CA PHE A 114 6.12 0.48 -1.73
C PHE A 114 6.08 1.90 -2.26
N VAL A 115 6.39 2.08 -3.54
CA VAL A 115 6.30 3.39 -4.20
C VAL A 115 5.03 3.42 -5.03
N PHE A 116 4.14 4.35 -4.71
CA PHE A 116 2.93 4.62 -5.46
C PHE A 116 3.08 5.94 -6.20
N THR A 117 2.71 5.99 -7.47
CA THR A 117 2.59 7.26 -8.18
C THR A 117 1.16 7.75 -8.12
N SER A 118 0.94 8.97 -7.65
CA SER A 118 -0.37 9.60 -7.58
C SER A 118 -0.38 10.93 -8.32
N GLU A 119 -1.54 11.32 -8.83
CA GLU A 119 -1.78 12.62 -9.44
C GLU A 119 -2.95 13.33 -8.77
N TYR A 120 -2.92 14.67 -8.79
CA TYR A 120 -4.00 15.54 -8.32
C TYR A 120 -4.67 16.22 -9.50
N ASN A 121 -5.96 15.97 -9.72
CA ASN A 121 -6.75 16.49 -10.84
C ASN A 121 -7.48 17.80 -10.52
#